data_AF-A0A1D2AEQ2-F1
#
_entry.id   AF-A0A1D2AEQ2-F1
#
_cell.length_a   1.000
_cell.length_b   1.000
_cell.length_c   1.000
_cell.angle_alpha   90.00
_cell.angle_beta   90.00
_cell.angle_gamma   90.00
#
_symmetry.space_group_name_H-M   'P 1'
#
loop_
_entity.id
_entity.type
_entity.pdbx_description
1 polymer ?
#
loop_
_entity_poly.entity_id
_entity_poly.type
_entity_poly.pdbx_seq_one_letter_code
_entity_poly.pdbx_strand_id
1 'polypeptide(L)'
;MARRSLDLVKHVKFLAQAGAITKPKWLDVVEKIHPAVPAKSSKKPAVLRFPEDDLLQAYYAKHPEAKMEPVDLSSFEPTSARKFVFRQLEVMQTGVPRKEAYDIVSKEVAEAASTSDAPALGRVVLDQIQQEEEWHLMNAMSQFRERCALRHLMLRGTCRAHVSTLPPPSPLLLQASHGSQAVAEEAASCKSQPSQGQCATTTKKGAAADPCAASAIYACLTVRSLGPRMELALVS
;
A
#
# COMPACT_ATOMS: atom_id res chain seq x y z
N MET A 1 3.57 52.92 -3.70
CA MET A 1 4.92 53.30 -4.17
C MET A 1 5.66 52.05 -4.62
N ALA A 2 5.99 51.92 -5.90
CA ALA A 2 6.79 50.80 -6.39
C ALA A 2 8.21 50.91 -5.80
N ARG A 3 8.61 49.98 -4.94
CA ARG A 3 10.00 49.90 -4.48
C ARG A 3 10.84 49.54 -5.71
N ARG A 4 11.61 50.50 -6.23
CA ARG A 4 12.69 50.20 -7.17
C ARG A 4 13.62 49.24 -6.43
N SER A 5 13.62 47.97 -6.83
CA SER A 5 14.50 46.95 -6.24
C SER A 5 15.93 47.27 -6.67
N LEU A 6 16.57 48.19 -5.94
CA LEU A 6 17.99 48.43 -6.07
C LEU A 6 18.72 47.16 -5.61
N ASP A 7 19.72 46.77 -6.38
CA ASP A 7 20.65 45.70 -6.01
C ASP A 7 21.28 46.06 -4.65
N LEU A 8 20.95 45.27 -3.63
CA LEU A 8 21.29 45.54 -2.22
C LEU A 8 22.79 45.76 -2.06
N VAL A 9 23.61 44.95 -2.72
CA VAL A 9 25.08 45.03 -2.65
C VAL A 9 25.56 46.36 -3.20
N LYS A 10 25.03 46.79 -4.35
CA LYS A 10 25.38 48.07 -4.96
C LYS A 10 24.94 49.25 -4.09
N HIS A 11 23.75 49.16 -3.48
CA HIS A 11 23.22 50.22 -2.63
C HIS A 11 24.02 50.39 -1.33
N VAL A 12 24.31 49.28 -0.63
CA VAL A 12 25.10 49.30 0.61
C VAL A 12 26.54 49.74 0.35
N LYS A 13 27.14 49.31 -0.78
CA LYS A 13 28.46 49.78 -1.20
C LYS A 13 28.49 51.29 -1.43
N PHE A 14 27.48 51.84 -2.10
CA PHE A 14 27.34 53.28 -2.30
C PHE A 14 27.23 54.04 -0.97
N LEU A 15 26.40 53.58 -0.04
CA LEU A 15 26.22 54.22 1.27
C LEU A 15 27.49 54.16 2.13
N ALA A 16 28.22 53.03 2.10
CA ALA A 16 29.48 52.88 2.81
C ALA A 16 30.57 53.80 2.23
N GLN A 17 30.62 53.95 0.90
CA GLN A 17 31.55 54.88 0.22
C GLN A 17 31.22 56.34 0.47
N ALA A 18 29.93 56.69 0.56
CA ALA A 18 29.47 58.02 0.90
C ALA A 18 29.67 58.39 2.39
N GLY A 19 30.15 57.45 3.22
CA GLY A 19 30.35 57.65 4.65
C GLY A 19 29.04 57.74 5.47
N ALA A 20 27.90 57.44 4.84
CA ALA A 20 26.60 57.45 5.50
C ALA A 20 26.43 56.29 6.49
N ILE A 21 27.09 55.16 6.21
CA ILE A 21 27.11 53.97 7.07
C ILE A 21 28.55 53.45 7.20
N THR A 22 28.84 52.78 8.32
CA THR A 22 30.07 52.01 8.47
C THR A 22 30.02 50.77 7.57
N LYS A 23 31.16 50.38 6.97
CA LYS A 23 31.22 49.20 6.09
C LYS A 23 30.82 47.95 6.90
N PRO A 24 29.74 47.24 6.53
CA PRO A 24 29.33 46.06 7.28
C PRO A 24 30.23 44.87 6.96
N LYS A 25 30.52 44.04 7.96
CA LYS A 25 31.44 42.88 7.86
C LYS A 25 31.05 41.87 6.76
N TRP A 26 29.76 41.72 6.48
CA TRP A 26 29.27 40.79 5.45
C TRP A 26 29.56 41.29 4.02
N LEU A 27 29.78 42.59 3.81
CA LEU A 27 30.04 43.13 2.47
C LEU A 27 31.36 42.60 1.92
N ASP A 28 32.39 42.46 2.76
CA ASP A 28 33.68 41.86 2.37
C ASP A 28 33.54 40.41 1.91
N VAL A 29 32.64 39.65 2.54
CA VAL A 29 32.39 38.24 2.19
C VAL A 29 31.66 38.15 0.85
N VAL A 30 30.64 38.99 0.65
CA VAL A 30 29.85 39.02 -0.59
C VAL A 30 30.67 39.54 -1.77
N GLU A 31 31.59 40.50 -1.56
CA GLU A 31 32.52 40.97 -2.60
C GLU A 31 33.53 39.90 -3.02
N LYS A 32 33.89 38.98 -2.12
CA LYS A 32 34.76 37.84 -2.42
C LYS A 32 34.00 36.69 -3.06
N ILE A 33 32.78 36.42 -2.58
CA ILE A 33 31.93 35.32 -3.01
C ILE A 33 30.60 35.91 -3.49
N HIS A 34 30.57 36.28 -4.77
CA HIS A 34 29.35 36.78 -5.38
C HIS A 34 28.29 35.67 -5.49
N PRO A 35 27.02 35.94 -5.15
CA PRO A 35 25.95 34.99 -5.40
C PRO A 35 25.84 34.72 -6.90
N ALA A 36 25.60 33.46 -7.27
CA ALA A 36 25.36 33.10 -8.67
C ALA A 36 24.16 33.91 -9.20
N VAL A 37 24.38 34.73 -10.22
CA VAL A 37 23.29 35.46 -10.87
C VAL A 37 22.57 34.48 -11.79
N PRO A 38 21.31 34.09 -11.49
CA PRO A 38 20.58 33.22 -12.39
C PRO A 38 20.42 33.94 -13.73
N ALA A 39 20.65 33.22 -14.83
CA ALA A 39 20.31 33.72 -16.15
C ALA A 39 18.82 34.11 -16.13
N LYS A 40 18.52 35.35 -16.54
CA LYS A 40 17.13 35.83 -16.61
C LYS A 40 16.39 35.05 -17.70
N SER A 41 15.79 33.92 -17.33
CA SER A 41 14.91 33.20 -18.24
C SER A 41 13.58 33.93 -18.31
N SER A 42 13.27 34.50 -19.47
CA SER A 42 11.95 35.08 -19.76
C SER A 42 10.90 34.02 -20.09
N LYS A 43 11.28 32.75 -20.10
CA LYS A 43 10.45 31.63 -20.56
C LYS A 43 9.96 30.81 -19.37
N LYS A 44 8.69 30.41 -19.43
CA LYS A 44 8.11 29.43 -18.50
C LYS A 44 8.95 28.14 -18.54
N PRO A 45 9.27 27.53 -17.38
CA PRO A 45 9.98 26.25 -17.35
C PRO A 45 9.24 25.17 -18.15
N ALA A 46 9.98 24.29 -18.82
CA ALA A 46 9.41 23.14 -19.49
C ALA A 46 8.83 22.14 -18.48
N VAL A 47 7.79 21.42 -18.88
CA VAL A 47 7.21 20.36 -18.05
C VAL A 47 8.14 19.15 -18.11
N LEU A 48 8.64 18.71 -16.95
CA LEU A 48 9.41 17.47 -16.83
C LEU A 48 8.48 16.29 -17.02
N ARG A 49 8.80 15.40 -17.97
CA ARG A 49 8.08 14.15 -18.23
C ARG A 49 9.08 13.01 -18.24
N PHE A 50 8.72 11.93 -17.56
CA PHE A 50 9.51 10.71 -17.50
C PHE A 50 8.85 9.60 -18.34
N PRO A 51 9.62 8.63 -18.86
CA PRO A 51 9.08 7.54 -19.68
C PRO A 51 8.09 6.64 -18.92
N GLU A 52 8.20 6.55 -17.60
CA GLU A 52 7.27 5.82 -16.74
C GLU A 52 5.91 6.49 -16.58
N ASP A 53 5.80 7.82 -16.76
CA ASP A 53 4.58 8.59 -16.46
C ASP A 53 3.38 8.07 -17.29
N ASP A 54 3.61 7.76 -18.57
CA ASP A 54 2.59 7.24 -19.49
C ASP A 54 2.16 5.81 -19.12
N LEU A 55 3.07 5.01 -18.56
CA LEU A 55 2.78 3.65 -18.07
C LEU A 55 1.97 3.70 -16.78
N LEU A 56 2.33 4.62 -15.90
CA LEU A 56 1.72 4.82 -14.59
C LEU A 56 0.28 5.34 -14.73
N GLN A 57 0.04 6.26 -15.67
CA GLN A 57 -1.32 6.70 -16.01
C GLN A 57 -2.18 5.54 -16.53
N ALA A 58 -1.62 4.68 -17.39
CA ALA A 58 -2.34 3.52 -17.91
C ALA A 58 -2.61 2.46 -16.83
N TYR A 59 -1.68 2.27 -15.89
CA TYR A 59 -1.87 1.39 -14.74
C TYR A 59 -3.02 1.86 -13.86
N TYR A 60 -3.03 3.14 -13.47
CA TYR A 60 -4.11 3.74 -12.68
C TYR A 60 -5.48 3.81 -13.38
N ALA A 61 -5.51 3.75 -14.71
CA ALA A 61 -6.76 3.64 -15.46
C ALA A 61 -7.37 2.23 -15.33
N LYS A 62 -6.53 1.19 -15.21
CA LYS A 62 -6.96 -0.20 -15.01
C LYS A 62 -7.24 -0.53 -13.55
N HIS A 63 -6.43 0.03 -12.64
CA HIS A 63 -6.46 -0.22 -11.20
C HIS A 63 -6.75 1.08 -10.44
N PRO A 64 -8.02 1.52 -10.38
CA PRO A 64 -8.39 2.71 -9.60
C PRO A 64 -8.11 2.54 -8.09
N GLU A 65 -8.14 1.30 -7.58
CA GLU A 65 -7.85 0.95 -6.20
C GLU A 65 -6.42 1.32 -5.78
N ALA A 66 -5.45 1.25 -6.69
CA ALA A 66 -4.05 1.60 -6.41
C ALA A 66 -3.84 3.08 -6.11
N LYS A 67 -4.80 3.95 -6.46
CA LYS A 67 -4.76 5.38 -6.07
C LYS A 67 -5.08 5.60 -4.60
N MET A 68 -5.78 4.65 -3.98
CA MET A 68 -6.23 4.72 -2.59
C MET A 68 -5.23 4.07 -1.64
N GLU A 69 -4.18 3.44 -2.16
CA GLU A 69 -3.10 2.86 -1.36
C GLU A 69 -2.41 3.98 -0.56
N PRO A 70 -2.23 3.81 0.77
CA PRO A 70 -1.53 4.79 1.58
C PRO A 70 -0.05 4.86 1.16
N VAL A 71 0.42 6.06 0.83
CA VAL A 71 1.80 6.30 0.42
C VAL A 71 2.58 6.90 1.57
N ASP A 72 3.61 6.19 2.04
CA ASP A 72 4.57 6.75 2.98
C ASP A 72 5.59 7.65 2.26
N LEU A 73 5.39 8.95 2.38
CA LEU A 73 6.26 9.98 1.78
C LEU A 73 7.65 10.07 2.44
N SER A 74 7.84 9.46 3.62
CA SER A 74 9.12 9.43 4.33
C SER A 74 9.99 8.24 3.91
N SER A 75 9.37 7.18 3.39
CA SER A 75 10.08 6.00 2.92
C SER A 75 10.77 6.25 1.58
N PHE A 76 11.92 5.60 1.38
CA PHE A 76 12.60 5.56 0.08
C PHE A 76 11.99 4.51 -0.85
N GLU A 77 11.05 3.72 -0.36
CA GLU A 77 10.49 2.59 -1.09
C GLU A 77 9.38 3.06 -2.04
N PRO A 78 9.46 2.71 -3.34
CA PRO A 78 8.44 3.12 -4.29
C PRO A 78 7.09 2.46 -3.98
N THR A 79 6.01 3.15 -4.34
CA THR A 79 4.64 2.61 -4.28
C THR A 79 4.50 1.33 -5.11
N SER A 80 3.53 0.49 -4.79
CA SER A 80 3.27 -0.76 -5.53
C SER A 80 3.11 -0.51 -7.04
N ALA A 81 2.39 0.55 -7.41
CA ALA A 81 2.22 1.00 -8.79
C ALA A 81 3.54 1.36 -9.47
N ARG A 82 4.44 2.08 -8.77
CA ARG A 82 5.77 2.42 -9.32
C ARG A 82 6.65 1.20 -9.47
N LYS A 83 6.64 0.28 -8.52
CA LYS A 83 7.36 -1.01 -8.61
C LYS A 83 6.91 -1.80 -9.84
N PHE A 84 5.60 -1.90 -10.05
CA PHE A 84 5.03 -2.55 -11.23
C PHE A 84 5.52 -1.90 -12.53
N VAL A 85 5.45 -0.57 -12.61
CA VAL A 85 5.84 0.16 -13.82
C VAL A 85 7.34 0.06 -14.09
N PHE A 86 8.19 0.16 -13.07
CA PHE A 86 9.64 -0.02 -13.23
C PHE A 86 9.96 -1.43 -13.73
N ARG A 87 9.30 -2.45 -13.17
CA ARG A 87 9.43 -3.82 -13.66
C ARG A 87 8.96 -3.96 -15.11
N GLN A 88 7.85 -3.33 -15.47
CA GLN A 88 7.37 -3.32 -16.86
C GLN A 88 8.38 -2.64 -17.80
N LEU A 89 9.02 -1.56 -17.34
CA LEU A 89 10.02 -0.83 -18.11
C LEU A 89 11.28 -1.68 -18.30
N GLU A 90 11.73 -2.42 -17.29
CA GLU A 90 12.83 -3.40 -17.40
C GLU A 90 12.54 -4.46 -18.46
N VAL A 91 11.33 -5.02 -18.47
CA VAL A 91 10.91 -6.01 -19.49
C VAL A 91 10.81 -5.36 -20.88
N MET A 92 10.42 -4.10 -20.98
CA MET A 92 10.42 -3.38 -22.26
C MET A 92 11.84 -3.11 -22.78
N GLN A 93 12.83 -2.92 -21.90
CA GLN A 93 14.23 -2.73 -22.31
C GLN A 93 14.81 -3.97 -23.02
N THR A 94 14.27 -5.16 -22.77
CA THR A 94 14.69 -6.38 -23.48
C THR A 94 14.09 -6.50 -24.88
N GLY A 95 13.30 -5.51 -25.33
CA GLY A 95 12.70 -5.46 -26.67
C GLY A 95 11.27 -6.00 -26.75
N VAL A 96 10.65 -6.32 -25.62
CA VAL A 96 9.25 -6.80 -25.56
C VAL A 96 8.29 -5.61 -25.74
N PRO A 97 7.21 -5.74 -26.55
CA PRO A 97 6.25 -4.67 -26.72
C PRO A 97 5.48 -4.39 -25.43
N ARG A 98 5.04 -3.14 -25.26
CA ARG A 98 4.36 -2.62 -24.03
C ARG A 98 3.25 -3.53 -23.50
N LYS A 99 2.43 -4.10 -24.39
CA LYS A 99 1.27 -4.94 -24.01
C LYS A 99 1.73 -6.28 -23.44
N GLU A 100 2.65 -6.96 -24.11
CA GLU A 100 3.20 -8.23 -23.64
C GLU A 100 4.00 -8.05 -22.35
N ALA A 101 4.75 -6.95 -22.24
CA ALA A 101 5.46 -6.60 -21.01
C ALA A 101 4.49 -6.42 -19.82
N TYR A 102 3.33 -5.80 -20.04
CA TYR A 102 2.29 -5.69 -19.01
C TYR A 102 1.81 -7.07 -18.55
N ASP A 103 1.53 -7.97 -19.50
CA ASP A 103 0.99 -9.30 -19.21
C ASP A 103 2.01 -10.18 -18.45
N ILE A 104 3.31 -10.05 -18.77
CA ILE A 104 4.39 -10.73 -18.05
C ILE A 104 4.44 -10.24 -16.60
N VAL A 105 4.53 -8.93 -16.38
CA VAL A 105 4.63 -8.37 -15.03
C VAL A 105 3.36 -8.61 -14.21
N SER A 106 2.19 -8.59 -14.86
CA SER A 106 0.93 -8.95 -14.19
C SER A 106 0.93 -10.38 -13.66
N LYS A 107 1.59 -11.32 -14.36
CA LYS A 107 1.74 -12.70 -13.87
C LYS A 107 2.73 -12.76 -12.72
N GLU A 108 3.89 -12.09 -12.85
CA GLU A 108 4.90 -12.03 -11.78
C GLU A 108 4.32 -11.48 -10.48
N VAL A 109 3.50 -10.43 -10.55
CA VAL A 109 2.86 -9.84 -9.35
C VAL A 109 1.76 -10.74 -8.79
N ALA A 110 0.99 -11.43 -9.63
CA ALA A 110 0.00 -12.40 -9.16
C ALA A 110 0.66 -13.61 -8.47
N GLU A 111 1.78 -14.09 -9.02
CA GLU A 111 2.59 -15.15 -8.42
C GLU A 111 3.20 -14.68 -7.10
N ALA A 112 3.79 -13.49 -7.05
CA ALA A 112 4.37 -12.92 -5.83
C ALA A 112 3.32 -12.72 -4.72
N ALA A 113 2.09 -12.31 -5.08
CA ALA A 113 0.98 -12.21 -4.15
C ALA A 113 0.56 -13.57 -3.59
N SER A 114 0.63 -14.63 -4.41
CA SER A 114 0.34 -16.00 -3.96
C SER A 114 1.41 -16.58 -3.03
N THR A 115 2.68 -16.18 -3.20
CA THR A 115 3.81 -16.65 -2.38
C THR A 115 4.07 -15.79 -1.15
N SER A 116 3.54 -14.57 -1.09
CA SER A 116 3.65 -13.77 0.13
C SER A 116 2.85 -14.45 1.24
N ASP A 117 3.48 -14.81 2.36
CA ASP A 117 2.85 -15.57 3.47
C ASP A 117 1.88 -14.73 4.33
N ALA A 118 1.70 -13.45 4.02
CA ALA A 118 0.79 -12.56 4.74
C ALA A 118 -0.70 -13.01 4.78
N PRO A 119 -1.32 -13.49 3.68
CA PRO A 119 -2.65 -14.08 3.73
C PRO A 119 -2.66 -15.48 4.35
N ALA A 120 -1.52 -16.19 4.42
CA ALA A 120 -1.42 -17.47 5.13
C ALA A 120 -1.48 -17.24 6.65
N LEU A 121 -0.75 -16.26 7.18
CA LEU A 121 -0.87 -15.86 8.59
C LEU A 121 -2.29 -15.35 8.92
N GLY A 122 -2.89 -14.55 8.04
CA GLY A 122 -4.27 -14.10 8.20
C GLY A 122 -5.29 -15.25 8.24
N ARG A 123 -5.13 -16.27 7.38
CA ARG A 123 -5.97 -17.49 7.40
C ARG A 123 -5.76 -18.30 8.67
N VAL A 124 -4.51 -18.51 9.11
CA VAL A 124 -4.22 -19.24 10.35
C VAL A 124 -4.82 -18.52 11.57
N VAL A 125 -4.73 -17.19 11.62
CA VAL A 125 -5.35 -16.39 12.70
C VAL A 125 -6.88 -16.45 12.62
N LEU A 126 -7.48 -16.38 11.43
CA LEU A 126 -8.94 -16.52 11.28
C LEU A 126 -9.42 -17.90 11.74
N ASP A 127 -8.74 -18.96 11.32
CA ASP A 127 -9.07 -20.34 11.69
C ASP A 127 -8.95 -20.54 13.20
N GLN A 128 -7.95 -19.93 13.84
CA GLN A 128 -7.81 -19.95 15.30
C GLN A 128 -8.99 -19.26 16.00
N ILE A 129 -9.42 -18.09 15.52
CA ILE A 129 -10.57 -17.37 16.08
C ILE A 129 -11.84 -18.24 15.96
N GLN A 130 -12.07 -18.87 14.81
CA GLN A 130 -13.21 -19.76 14.62
C GLN A 130 -13.19 -20.96 15.59
N GLN A 131 -12.02 -21.58 15.81
CA GLN A 131 -11.89 -22.68 16.75
C GLN A 131 -12.19 -22.25 18.20
N GLU A 132 -11.76 -21.05 18.59
CA GLU A 132 -12.07 -20.49 19.91
C GLU A 132 -13.59 -20.24 20.05
N GLU A 133 -14.24 -19.66 19.03
CA GLU A 133 -15.69 -19.45 19.03
C GLU A 133 -16.48 -20.76 19.11
N GLU A 134 -16.10 -21.77 18.34
CA GLU A 134 -16.70 -23.10 18.38
C GLU A 134 -16.54 -23.74 19.76
N TRP A 135 -15.35 -23.62 20.36
CA TRP A 135 -15.09 -24.12 21.71
C TRP A 135 -15.99 -23.43 22.74
N HIS A 136 -16.09 -22.11 22.69
CA HIS A 136 -16.96 -21.34 23.59
C HIS A 136 -18.44 -21.72 23.42
N LEU A 137 -18.89 -21.92 22.18
CA LEU A 137 -20.25 -22.36 21.89
C LEU A 137 -20.52 -23.76 22.44
N MET A 138 -19.61 -24.71 22.24
CA MET A 138 -19.73 -26.07 22.76
C MET A 138 -19.77 -26.08 24.30
N ASN A 139 -18.91 -25.30 24.94
CA ASN A 139 -18.89 -25.17 26.39
C ASN A 139 -20.21 -24.59 26.93
N ALA A 140 -20.72 -23.51 26.31
CA ALA A 140 -22.00 -22.92 26.67
C ALA A 140 -23.18 -23.89 26.48
N MET A 141 -23.18 -24.66 25.39
CA MET A 141 -24.19 -25.69 25.13
C MET A 141 -24.14 -26.82 26.18
N SER A 142 -22.96 -27.23 26.62
CA SER A 142 -22.81 -28.21 27.70
C SER A 142 -23.38 -27.68 29.03
N GLN A 143 -23.00 -26.47 29.41
CA GLN A 143 -23.50 -25.83 30.63
C GLN A 143 -25.03 -25.65 30.59
N PHE A 144 -25.59 -25.32 29.43
CA PHE A 144 -27.04 -25.24 29.26
C PHE A 144 -27.72 -26.59 29.48
N ARG A 145 -27.17 -27.67 28.92
CA ARG A 145 -27.67 -29.04 29.14
C ARG A 145 -27.63 -29.43 30.62
N GLU A 146 -26.53 -29.13 31.31
CA GLU A 146 -26.40 -29.39 32.75
C GLU A 146 -27.43 -28.58 33.57
N ARG A 147 -27.59 -27.29 33.29
CA ARG A 147 -28.59 -26.45 33.95
C ARG A 147 -30.01 -26.92 33.68
N CYS A 148 -30.33 -27.33 32.45
CA CYS A 148 -31.63 -27.92 32.11
C CYS A 148 -31.85 -29.25 32.83
N ALA A 149 -30.85 -30.13 32.89
CA ALA A 149 -30.92 -31.40 33.60
C ALA A 149 -31.16 -31.18 35.10
N LEU A 150 -30.39 -30.28 35.73
CA LEU A 150 -30.54 -29.91 37.14
C LEU A 150 -31.92 -29.29 37.40
N ARG A 151 -32.39 -28.39 36.54
CA ARG A 151 -33.72 -27.78 36.67
C ARG A 151 -34.83 -28.82 36.52
N HIS A 152 -34.66 -29.78 35.62
CA HIS A 152 -35.61 -30.87 35.40
C HIS A 152 -35.60 -31.87 36.57
N LEU A 153 -34.44 -32.13 37.18
CA LEU A 153 -34.30 -32.88 38.44
C LEU A 153 -34.93 -32.16 39.64
N MET A 154 -34.83 -30.83 39.70
CA MET A 154 -35.41 -30.01 40.77
C MET A 154 -36.94 -29.86 40.63
N LEU A 155 -37.47 -29.81 39.40
CA LEU A 155 -38.91 -29.72 39.13
C LEU A 155 -39.63 -31.08 39.21
N ARG A 156 -38.92 -32.19 39.00
CA ARG A 156 -39.40 -33.55 39.28
C ARG A 156 -38.94 -33.98 40.67
N GLY A 157 -39.60 -33.49 41.70
CA GLY A 157 -39.29 -33.88 43.09
C GLY A 157 -39.25 -35.41 43.27
N THR A 158 -38.03 -35.94 43.49
CA THR A 158 -37.68 -37.33 43.89
C THR A 158 -38.14 -38.45 42.93
N CYS A 159 -37.30 -39.39 42.50
CA CYS A 159 -36.58 -40.37 43.31
C CYS A 159 -35.31 -40.87 42.60
N ARG A 160 -34.20 -40.88 43.35
CA ARG A 160 -33.13 -41.90 43.41
C ARG A 160 -32.81 -42.69 42.12
N ALA A 161 -31.70 -42.33 41.47
CA ALA A 161 -30.79 -43.32 40.87
C ALA A 161 -29.37 -42.74 40.72
N HIS A 162 -28.42 -43.57 41.15
CA HIS A 162 -26.96 -43.48 41.11
C HIS A 162 -26.29 -42.40 40.24
N VAL A 163 -25.49 -41.58 40.93
CA VAL A 163 -24.39 -40.79 40.35
C VAL A 163 -23.23 -41.76 40.09
N SER A 164 -22.94 -42.06 38.82
CA SER A 164 -21.64 -42.55 38.40
C SER A 164 -20.76 -41.35 38.09
N THR A 165 -19.82 -41.10 38.98
CA THR A 165 -18.74 -40.12 38.87
C THR A 165 -17.89 -40.45 37.66
N LEU A 166 -17.93 -39.64 36.61
CA LEU A 166 -16.88 -39.60 35.60
C LEU A 166 -15.96 -38.41 35.93
N PRO A 167 -14.64 -38.63 36.05
CA PRO A 167 -13.71 -37.56 36.36
C PRO A 167 -13.54 -36.59 35.18
N PRO A 168 -13.29 -35.30 35.44
CA PRO A 168 -12.96 -34.34 34.39
C PRO A 168 -11.60 -34.68 33.76
N PRO A 169 -11.41 -34.45 32.45
CA PRO A 169 -10.08 -34.50 31.87
C PRO A 169 -9.26 -33.31 32.39
N SER A 170 -8.15 -33.63 33.07
CA SER A 170 -7.18 -32.65 33.55
C SER A 170 -6.64 -31.79 32.40
N PRO A 171 -6.43 -30.48 32.60
CA PRO A 171 -5.70 -29.66 31.65
C PRO A 171 -4.23 -30.05 31.73
N LEU A 172 -3.70 -30.67 30.67
CA LEU A 172 -2.26 -30.82 30.51
C LEU A 172 -1.66 -29.45 30.26
N LEU A 173 -1.04 -28.96 31.33
CA LEU A 173 -0.11 -27.85 31.40
C LEU A 173 1.12 -28.25 30.57
N LEU A 174 1.19 -27.81 29.31
CA LEU A 174 2.41 -27.94 28.51
C LEU A 174 3.22 -26.64 28.59
N GLN A 175 4.41 -26.82 29.12
CA GLN A 175 5.40 -25.80 29.44
C GLN A 175 5.92 -25.11 28.18
N ALA A 176 6.05 -23.79 28.26
CA ALA A 176 6.91 -23.02 27.37
C ALA A 176 8.37 -23.34 27.70
N SER A 177 9.09 -23.95 26.75
CA SER A 177 10.54 -24.10 26.79
C SER A 177 11.17 -23.28 25.68
N HIS A 178 12.02 -22.34 26.07
CA HIS A 178 12.98 -21.64 25.22
C HIS A 178 14.10 -22.58 24.74
N GLY A 179 14.62 -22.33 23.53
CA GLY A 179 15.86 -22.89 22.95
C GLY A 179 15.77 -22.80 21.42
N SER A 180 16.35 -21.82 20.71
CA SER A 180 17.76 -21.50 20.50
C SER A 180 18.58 -22.60 19.81
N GLN A 181 19.20 -22.20 18.69
CA GLN A 181 20.25 -22.83 17.85
C GLN A 181 19.84 -23.66 16.62
N ALA A 182 19.91 -22.99 15.46
CA ALA A 182 20.89 -23.17 14.38
C ALA A 182 21.38 -24.57 13.92
N VAL A 183 21.71 -24.59 12.62
CA VAL A 183 22.77 -25.35 11.89
C VAL A 183 22.27 -26.46 10.94
N ALA A 184 22.57 -26.25 9.64
CA ALA A 184 22.94 -27.22 8.57
C ALA A 184 21.94 -28.34 8.18
N GLU A 185 21.93 -28.97 7.01
CA GLU A 185 22.52 -28.86 5.66
C GLU A 185 21.96 -30.09 4.87
N GLU A 186 21.92 -30.00 3.54
CA GLU A 186 21.82 -31.08 2.54
C GLU A 186 20.80 -32.25 2.68
N ALA A 187 19.92 -32.39 1.68
CA ALA A 187 20.21 -33.24 0.52
C ALA A 187 18.99 -33.42 -0.42
N ALA A 188 19.29 -33.27 -1.72
CA ALA A 188 18.77 -34.02 -2.86
C ALA A 188 17.24 -34.24 -2.99
N SER A 189 16.63 -33.59 -3.99
CA SER A 189 15.45 -34.16 -4.64
C SER A 189 15.39 -33.83 -6.13
N CYS A 190 14.98 -34.86 -6.86
CA CYS A 190 15.03 -35.13 -8.29
C CYS A 190 14.65 -33.99 -9.24
N LYS A 191 15.50 -33.79 -10.26
CA LYS A 191 15.13 -33.14 -11.53
C LYS A 191 14.61 -34.22 -12.49
N SER A 192 13.35 -34.12 -12.88
CA SER A 192 12.78 -34.79 -14.05
C SER A 192 12.26 -33.74 -15.03
N GLN A 193 12.75 -33.78 -16.27
CA GLN A 193 12.22 -33.06 -17.42
C GLN A 193 11.12 -33.89 -18.08
N PRO A 194 10.12 -33.23 -18.68
CA PRO A 194 9.90 -33.35 -20.14
C PRO A 194 9.66 -31.95 -20.76
N SER A 195 10.33 -31.56 -21.84
CA SER A 195 10.08 -31.88 -23.26
C SER A 195 8.81 -31.25 -23.85
N GLN A 196 8.94 -30.82 -25.12
CA GLN A 196 7.95 -30.21 -26.02
C GLN A 196 7.91 -28.67 -25.99
N GLY A 197 8.11 -27.95 -27.09
CA GLY A 197 8.03 -28.32 -28.50
C GLY A 197 7.24 -27.23 -29.21
N GLN A 198 7.94 -26.33 -29.87
CA GLN A 198 7.35 -25.30 -30.72
C GLN A 198 6.63 -25.95 -31.92
N CYS A 199 5.46 -25.45 -32.30
CA CYS A 199 5.08 -25.41 -33.71
C CYS A 199 4.01 -24.34 -33.97
N ALA A 200 4.10 -23.76 -35.16
CA ALA A 200 3.61 -22.44 -35.50
C ALA A 200 2.36 -22.46 -36.39
N THR A 201 1.88 -21.24 -36.67
CA THR A 201 1.10 -20.81 -37.85
C THR A 201 -0.42 -21.11 -37.88
N THR A 202 -1.24 -20.07 -38.08
CA THR A 202 -1.78 -19.68 -39.41
C THR A 202 -2.82 -18.54 -39.29
N THR A 203 -3.07 -17.95 -40.45
CA THR A 203 -3.55 -16.61 -40.79
C THR A 203 -5.08 -16.51 -40.98
N LYS A 204 -5.59 -15.25 -41.05
CA LYS A 204 -6.80 -14.70 -41.74
C LYS A 204 -8.02 -14.39 -40.85
N LYS A 205 -8.93 -13.46 -41.19
CA LYS A 205 -9.02 -12.25 -42.02
C LYS A 205 -10.50 -11.80 -41.96
N GLY A 206 -10.76 -10.57 -41.49
CA GLY A 206 -11.79 -9.64 -41.98
C GLY A 206 -13.30 -9.94 -41.78
N ALA A 207 -14.00 -9.02 -41.12
CA ALA A 207 -15.32 -8.41 -41.42
C ALA A 207 -15.84 -7.74 -40.12
N ALA A 208 -15.94 -6.42 -39.97
CA ALA A 208 -16.83 -5.42 -40.58
C ALA A 208 -18.31 -5.49 -40.12
N ALA A 209 -18.84 -4.31 -39.75
CA ALA A 209 -20.20 -3.93 -39.32
C ALA A 209 -20.59 -4.25 -37.86
N ASP A 210 -21.27 -3.43 -37.07
CA ASP A 210 -21.76 -2.04 -37.17
C ASP A 210 -22.24 -1.59 -35.76
N PRO A 211 -22.49 -0.28 -35.52
CA PRO A 211 -22.85 0.29 -34.23
C PRO A 211 -24.38 0.35 -34.02
N CYS A 212 -24.87 0.48 -32.77
CA CYS A 212 -26.02 1.30 -32.32
C CYS A 212 -26.68 0.73 -31.03
N ALA A 213 -27.23 1.65 -30.21
CA ALA A 213 -28.06 1.49 -28.99
C ALA A 213 -27.29 1.16 -27.69
N ALA A 214 -27.49 1.81 -26.54
CA ALA A 214 -28.46 2.81 -26.07
C ALA A 214 -27.82 3.55 -24.86
N SER A 215 -27.84 4.89 -24.84
CA SER A 215 -28.76 5.72 -24.03
C SER A 215 -28.66 5.59 -22.50
N ALA A 216 -28.00 6.60 -21.92
CA ALA A 216 -28.41 7.43 -20.78
C ALA A 216 -29.27 6.81 -19.64
N ILE A 217 -28.69 6.70 -18.44
CA ILE A 217 -29.43 6.78 -17.14
C ILE A 217 -28.53 7.44 -16.07
N TYR A 218 -28.91 8.67 -15.70
CA TYR A 218 -28.75 9.40 -14.42
C TYR A 218 -27.37 9.92 -13.95
N ALA A 219 -27.23 11.24 -14.15
CA ALA A 219 -26.67 12.14 -13.16
C ALA A 219 -27.70 12.39 -12.04
N CYS A 220 -27.30 12.21 -10.78
CA CYS A 220 -27.79 12.98 -9.63
C CYS A 220 -27.10 12.47 -8.36
N LEU A 221 -26.23 13.29 -7.74
CA LEU A 221 -26.11 13.45 -6.28
C LEU A 221 -25.00 14.48 -6.00
N THR A 222 -25.37 15.75 -6.16
CA THR A 222 -24.70 16.89 -5.56
C THR A 222 -25.13 16.96 -4.08
N VAL A 223 -24.31 16.44 -3.17
CA VAL A 223 -24.47 16.73 -1.74
C VAL A 223 -23.59 17.93 -1.40
N ARG A 224 -24.24 19.08 -1.25
CA ARG A 224 -23.79 20.22 -0.46
C ARG A 224 -23.57 19.75 0.98
N SER A 225 -22.32 19.76 1.46
CA SER A 225 -22.04 19.78 2.89
C SER A 225 -21.42 21.13 3.24
N LEU A 226 -22.21 21.92 3.96
CA LEU A 226 -21.80 23.13 4.66
C LEU A 226 -20.68 22.80 5.64
N GLY A 227 -19.66 23.66 5.72
CA GLY A 227 -18.61 23.56 6.72
C GLY A 227 -19.06 24.04 8.12
N PRO A 228 -18.17 23.92 9.11
CA PRO A 228 -18.06 24.93 10.13
C PRO A 228 -16.66 25.58 10.13
N ARG A 229 -16.74 26.91 10.18
CA ARG A 229 -15.67 27.90 10.28
C ARG A 229 -15.19 27.91 11.73
N MET A 230 -14.03 27.31 12.02
CA MET A 230 -13.39 27.42 13.34
C MET A 230 -12.58 28.72 13.39
N GLU A 231 -13.21 29.72 13.97
CA GLU A 231 -12.62 30.95 14.47
C GLU A 231 -11.89 30.60 15.78
N LEU A 232 -10.56 30.68 15.82
CA LEU A 232 -9.82 30.64 17.08
C LEU A 232 -9.20 32.01 17.30
N ALA A 233 -9.78 32.67 18.30
CA ALA A 233 -9.44 33.98 18.81
C ALA A 233 -8.02 34.00 19.41
N LEU A 234 -7.33 35.11 19.14
CA LEU A 234 -6.29 35.64 20.00
C LEU A 234 -6.87 35.86 21.39
N VAL A 235 -6.15 35.38 22.42
CA VAL A 235 -6.21 35.96 23.76
C VAL A 235 -4.80 36.43 24.10
N SER A 236 -4.79 37.65 24.65
CA SER A 236 -3.66 38.50 25.03
C SER A 236 -2.65 37.88 25.98
#